data_AF-A0A967P1I9-F1
#
_entry.id   AF-A0A967P1I9-F1
#
_cell.length_a   1.000
_cell.length_b   1.000
_cell.length_c   1.000
_cell.angle_alpha   90.00
_cell.angle_beta   90.00
_cell.angle_gamma   90.00
#
_symmetry.space_group_name_H-M   'P 1'
#
loop_
_entity.id
_entity.type
_entity.pdbx_description
1 polymer ?
#
loop_
_entity_poly.entity_id
_entity_poly.type
_entity_poly.pdbx_seq_one_letter_code
_entity_poly.pdbx_strand_id
1 'polypeptide(L)'
;MHAKIALLCWQHRLRLIIASANLTEDGYRRNQEVFGVLDYYDGCSAAAETLRDTIGFLREAAGYADTEGSPPIERWHRLLDWAKGRANDWGQGRPPKAERVAAVFVGPGRPSAMKQLQEVWPGRSPPSAAYVVSPFFDPPAPRNGPAESLWELLRRKGEATVTYHVTAEETTEADRLLVHAPESLRGATPGRHNVATCFARVQENDLSGKERLSFRPLHAKSLWLENDNWVGFMLGSSNFTTPGLGLGRSPNLEANLVYLASYAQTPERVDALDSARLHGQELEDGQVQGWEPRVDETQSDPEGPPQL
;
A
#
# COMPACT_ATOMS: atom_id res chain seq x y z
N MET A 1 -10.87 -6.06 -10.70
CA MET A 1 -9.42 -6.20 -10.45
C MET A 1 -8.88 -4.81 -10.12
N HIS A 2 -8.12 -4.66 -9.04
CA HIS A 2 -7.64 -3.35 -8.59
C HIS A 2 -6.10 -3.28 -8.46
N ALA A 3 -5.40 -4.40 -8.64
CA ALA A 3 -3.95 -4.47 -8.75
C ALA A 3 -3.41 -3.70 -9.97
N LYS A 4 -2.36 -2.90 -9.76
CA LYS A 4 -1.61 -2.22 -10.83
C LYS A 4 -0.19 -2.74 -10.90
N ILE A 5 0.00 -3.73 -11.76
CA ILE A 5 1.26 -4.42 -11.99
C ILE A 5 1.67 -4.21 -13.45
N ALA A 6 2.91 -3.78 -13.69
CA ALA A 6 3.53 -3.85 -15.00
C ALA A 6 4.75 -4.77 -14.95
N LEU A 7 4.74 -5.82 -15.78
CA LEU A 7 5.90 -6.68 -16.00
C LEU A 7 6.44 -6.42 -17.41
N LEU A 8 7.59 -5.76 -17.48
CA LEU A 8 8.24 -5.40 -18.73
C LEU A 8 9.38 -6.37 -19.01
N CYS A 9 9.41 -6.91 -20.22
CA CYS A 9 10.23 -8.05 -20.60
C CYS A 9 11.14 -7.69 -21.78
N TRP A 10 12.45 -7.64 -21.55
CA TRP A 10 13.48 -7.50 -22.58
C TRP A 10 14.42 -8.70 -22.57
N GLN A 11 15.22 -8.84 -23.64
CA GLN A 11 16.12 -9.98 -23.83
C GLN A 11 17.05 -10.28 -22.64
N HIS A 12 17.52 -9.24 -21.94
CA HIS A 12 18.49 -9.34 -20.84
C HIS A 12 18.04 -8.65 -19.53
N ARG A 13 16.76 -8.28 -19.44
CA ARG A 13 16.21 -7.61 -18.25
C ARG A 13 14.71 -7.83 -18.14
N LEU A 14 14.22 -8.10 -16.93
CA LEU A 14 12.83 -7.91 -16.57
C LEU A 14 12.72 -6.71 -15.63
N ARG A 15 11.65 -5.95 -15.75
CA ARG A 15 11.28 -4.93 -14.77
C ARG A 15 9.88 -5.20 -14.27
N LEU A 16 9.76 -5.35 -12.95
CA LEU A 16 8.50 -5.39 -12.25
C LEU A 16 8.22 -4.01 -11.66
N ILE A 17 7.03 -3.48 -11.92
CA ILE A 17 6.52 -2.26 -11.30
C ILE A 17 5.21 -2.61 -10.62
N ILE A 18 5.08 -2.27 -9.34
CA ILE A 18 3.81 -2.32 -8.60
C ILE A 18 3.53 -0.92 -8.06
N ALA A 19 2.34 -0.40 -8.31
CA ALA A 19 2.02 1.01 -8.08
C ALA A 19 0.63 1.21 -7.45
N SER A 20 0.42 2.39 -6.87
CA SER A 20 -0.91 2.88 -6.50
C SER A 20 -1.71 3.41 -7.70
N ALA A 21 -1.01 3.81 -8.75
CA ALA A 21 -1.56 4.51 -9.91
C ALA A 21 -2.23 3.57 -10.92
N ASN A 22 -3.40 3.98 -11.40
CA ASN A 22 -3.92 3.46 -12.67
C ASN A 22 -3.04 3.93 -13.84
N LEU A 23 -2.97 3.14 -14.92
CA LEU A 23 -2.32 3.53 -16.18
C LEU A 23 -3.21 4.52 -16.97
N THR A 24 -3.50 5.67 -16.38
CA THR A 24 -4.29 6.76 -16.96
C THR A 24 -3.47 8.04 -17.03
N GLU A 25 -3.97 9.05 -17.77
CA GLU A 25 -3.31 10.37 -17.81
C GLU A 25 -3.20 10.97 -16.41
N ASP A 26 -4.27 10.92 -15.62
CA ASP A 26 -4.29 11.47 -14.26
C ASP A 26 -3.31 10.73 -13.34
N GLY A 27 -3.30 9.40 -13.36
CA GLY A 27 -2.35 8.60 -12.58
C GLY A 27 -0.89 8.85 -12.97
N TYR A 28 -0.62 9.15 -14.25
CA TYR A 28 0.74 9.42 -14.71
C TYR A 28 1.19 10.88 -14.50
N ARG A 29 0.29 11.86 -14.61
CA ARG A 29 0.66 13.28 -14.70
C ARG A 29 0.17 14.13 -13.52
N ARG A 30 -0.97 13.79 -12.93
CA ARG A 30 -1.68 14.72 -12.05
C ARG A 30 -1.69 14.27 -10.59
N ASN A 31 -1.89 12.98 -10.34
CA ASN A 31 -1.99 12.47 -8.98
C ASN A 31 -0.63 12.37 -8.29
N GLN A 32 -0.63 12.52 -6.97
CA GLN A 32 0.44 12.04 -6.11
C GLN A 32 0.29 10.53 -5.97
N GLU A 33 1.27 9.79 -6.47
CA GLU A 33 1.26 8.33 -6.55
C GLU A 33 2.59 7.78 -6.03
N VAL A 34 2.59 6.51 -5.64
CA VAL A 34 3.78 5.79 -5.21
C VAL A 34 3.91 4.50 -6.01
N PHE A 35 5.16 4.13 -6.35
CA PHE A 35 5.44 2.89 -7.05
C PHE A 35 6.77 2.29 -6.61
N GLY A 36 6.84 0.97 -6.62
CA GLY A 36 8.05 0.20 -6.39
C GLY A 36 8.52 -0.42 -7.69
N VAL A 37 9.83 -0.44 -7.89
CA VAL A 37 10.46 -1.01 -9.09
C VAL A 37 11.47 -2.06 -8.66
N LEU A 38 11.39 -3.23 -9.27
CA LEU A 38 12.39 -4.29 -9.15
C LEU A 38 12.90 -4.67 -10.53
N ASP A 39 14.21 -4.64 -10.69
CA ASP A 39 14.89 -4.98 -11.94
C ASP A 39 15.61 -6.32 -11.78
N TYR A 40 15.32 -7.25 -12.68
CA TYR A 40 15.91 -8.58 -12.73
C TYR A 40 16.78 -8.72 -13.96
N TYR A 41 18.05 -9.02 -13.74
CA TYR A 41 19.06 -9.23 -14.77
C TYR A 41 20.20 -10.08 -14.18
N ASP A 42 21.14 -10.50 -15.01
CA ASP A 42 22.28 -11.29 -14.55
C ASP A 42 23.12 -10.52 -13.51
N GLY A 43 23.42 -11.17 -12.38
CA GLY A 43 24.13 -10.56 -11.26
C GLY A 43 23.32 -9.58 -10.40
N CYS A 44 22.02 -9.37 -10.63
CA CYS A 44 21.19 -8.53 -9.76
C CYS A 44 20.98 -9.14 -8.36
N SER A 45 20.63 -8.31 -7.39
CA SER A 45 20.27 -8.71 -6.02
C SER A 45 18.77 -8.63 -5.74
N ALA A 46 17.94 -8.49 -6.79
CA ALA A 46 16.49 -8.41 -6.64
C ALA A 46 15.92 -9.75 -6.15
N ALA A 47 14.88 -9.68 -5.31
CA ALA A 47 14.28 -10.86 -4.69
C ALA A 47 13.54 -11.72 -5.73
N ALA A 48 14.17 -12.81 -6.18
CA ALA A 48 13.59 -13.74 -7.15
C ALA A 48 12.23 -14.32 -6.70
N GLU A 49 12.05 -14.50 -5.39
CA GLU A 49 10.78 -14.91 -4.78
C GLU A 49 9.66 -13.91 -5.09
N THR A 50 9.92 -12.61 -4.98
CA THR A 50 8.94 -11.56 -5.29
C THR A 50 8.45 -11.64 -6.73
N LEU A 51 9.34 -11.86 -7.70
CA LEU A 51 8.93 -12.07 -9.10
C LEU A 51 8.10 -13.34 -9.26
N ARG A 52 8.50 -14.44 -8.61
CA ARG A 52 7.80 -15.72 -8.68
C ARG A 52 6.38 -15.59 -8.13
N ASP A 53 6.23 -14.95 -6.99
CA ASP A 53 4.94 -14.70 -6.34
C ASP A 53 4.06 -13.81 -7.21
N THR A 54 4.65 -12.76 -7.81
CA THR A 54 3.96 -11.88 -8.76
C THR A 54 3.45 -12.66 -9.97
N ILE A 55 4.28 -13.51 -10.57
CA ILE A 55 3.88 -14.35 -11.69
C ILE A 55 2.74 -15.30 -11.28
N GLY A 56 2.80 -15.88 -10.07
CA GLY A 56 1.72 -16.70 -9.51
C GLY A 56 0.42 -15.92 -9.39
N PHE A 57 0.46 -14.73 -8.79
CA PHE A 57 -0.69 -13.85 -8.66
C PHE A 57 -1.28 -13.43 -10.02
N LEU A 58 -0.45 -13.11 -11.01
CA LEU A 58 -0.89 -12.78 -12.37
C LEU A 58 -1.55 -13.97 -13.10
N ARG A 59 -1.18 -15.21 -12.78
CA ARG A 59 -1.87 -16.41 -13.29
C ARG A 59 -3.23 -16.58 -12.63
N GLU A 60 -3.30 -16.42 -11.31
CA GLU A 60 -4.57 -16.48 -10.58
C GLU A 60 -5.53 -15.40 -11.06
N ALA A 61 -5.05 -14.17 -11.23
CA ALA A 61 -5.83 -13.04 -11.75
C ALA A 61 -6.46 -13.35 -13.11
N ALA A 62 -5.71 -13.99 -14.01
CA ALA A 62 -6.23 -14.45 -15.31
C ALA A 62 -7.33 -15.51 -15.17
N GLY A 63 -7.28 -16.35 -14.13
CA GLY A 63 -8.28 -17.37 -13.86
C GLY A 63 -9.66 -16.81 -13.46
N TYR A 64 -9.76 -15.53 -13.08
CA TYR A 64 -11.04 -14.87 -12.84
C TYR A 64 -11.72 -14.38 -14.13
N ALA A 65 -11.04 -14.44 -15.27
CA ALA A 65 -11.64 -14.15 -16.55
C ALA A 65 -12.26 -15.45 -17.12
N ASP A 66 -13.52 -15.41 -17.55
CA ASP A 66 -14.17 -16.53 -18.24
C ASP A 66 -13.55 -16.72 -19.63
N THR A 67 -12.68 -17.73 -19.77
CA THR A 67 -11.69 -17.76 -20.85
C THR A 67 -11.26 -19.17 -21.27
N GLU A 68 -12.14 -20.17 -21.15
CA GLU A 68 -11.82 -21.52 -21.62
C GLU A 68 -11.42 -21.50 -23.11
N GLY A 69 -10.20 -21.95 -23.42
CA GLY A 69 -9.66 -21.96 -24.79
C GLY A 69 -9.30 -20.58 -25.38
N SER A 70 -9.19 -19.52 -24.57
CA SER A 70 -8.95 -18.15 -25.05
C SER A 70 -7.49 -17.92 -25.50
N PRO A 71 -7.22 -17.61 -26.80
CA PRO A 71 -5.86 -17.35 -27.28
C PRO A 71 -5.13 -16.19 -26.55
N PRO A 72 -5.81 -15.10 -26.12
CA PRO A 72 -5.21 -14.11 -25.22
C PRO A 72 -4.63 -14.68 -23.92
N ILE A 73 -5.35 -15.57 -23.24
CA ILE A 73 -4.91 -16.18 -21.98
C ILE A 73 -3.75 -17.13 -22.20
N GLU A 74 -3.74 -17.88 -23.31
CA GLU A 74 -2.57 -18.68 -23.67
C GLU A 74 -1.33 -17.81 -23.91
N ARG A 75 -1.47 -16.69 -24.64
CA ARG A 75 -0.36 -15.74 -24.86
C ARG A 75 0.14 -15.17 -23.53
N TRP A 76 -0.77 -14.82 -22.63
CA TRP A 76 -0.46 -14.37 -21.28
C TRP A 76 0.35 -15.42 -20.51
N HIS A 77 -0.10 -16.67 -20.48
CA HIS A 77 0.63 -17.76 -19.83
C HIS A 77 2.00 -18.00 -20.44
N ARG A 78 2.13 -18.00 -21.78
CA ARG A 78 3.42 -18.12 -22.46
C ARG A 78 4.39 -17.01 -22.08
N LEU A 79 3.93 -15.76 -21.98
CA LEU A 79 4.75 -14.63 -21.53
C LEU A 79 5.23 -14.84 -20.09
N LEU A 80 4.33 -15.26 -19.19
CA LEU A 80 4.67 -15.51 -17.79
C LEU A 80 5.64 -16.69 -17.61
N ASP A 81 5.51 -17.75 -18.40
CA ASP A 81 6.46 -18.87 -18.40
C ASP A 81 7.83 -18.46 -18.93
N TRP A 82 7.86 -17.64 -19.99
CA TRP A 82 9.09 -17.07 -20.50
C TRP A 82 9.80 -16.20 -19.45
N ALA A 83 9.06 -15.31 -18.78
CA ALA A 83 9.61 -14.44 -17.75
C ALA A 83 10.15 -15.24 -16.56
N LYS A 84 9.40 -16.25 -16.09
CA LYS A 84 9.81 -17.16 -15.03
C LYS A 84 11.07 -17.94 -15.41
N GLY A 85 11.11 -18.48 -16.63
CA GLY A 85 12.25 -19.24 -17.15
C GLY A 85 13.53 -18.40 -17.21
N ARG A 86 13.43 -17.15 -17.68
CA ARG A 86 14.57 -16.22 -17.74
C ARG A 86 15.09 -15.82 -16.37
N ALA A 87 14.18 -15.59 -15.43
CA ALA A 87 14.56 -15.17 -14.09
C ALA A 87 15.17 -16.30 -13.24
N ASN A 88 15.02 -17.58 -13.61
CA ASN A 88 15.66 -18.67 -12.86
C ASN A 88 17.20 -18.54 -12.82
N ASP A 89 17.76 -17.96 -13.88
CA ASP A 89 19.20 -17.73 -14.01
C ASP A 89 19.62 -16.35 -13.44
N TRP A 90 18.67 -15.51 -13.03
CA TRP A 90 18.90 -14.15 -12.54
C TRP A 90 18.55 -14.04 -11.04
N GLY A 91 19.29 -13.25 -10.27
CA GLY A 91 18.96 -13.07 -8.85
C GLY A 91 19.35 -14.24 -7.93
N GLN A 92 20.36 -15.03 -8.31
CA GLN A 92 21.01 -16.02 -7.42
C GLN A 92 21.82 -15.36 -6.29
N GLY A 93 22.04 -14.04 -6.36
CA GLY A 93 22.62 -13.27 -5.27
C GLY A 93 21.66 -13.24 -4.08
N ARG A 94 22.07 -13.82 -2.95
CA ARG A 94 21.27 -13.76 -1.72
C ARG A 94 21.18 -12.28 -1.28
N PRO A 95 19.97 -11.69 -1.20
CA PRO A 95 19.85 -10.30 -0.75
C PRO A 95 20.45 -10.18 0.68
N PRO A 96 21.06 -9.04 1.02
CA PRO A 96 21.58 -8.82 2.36
C PRO A 96 20.50 -9.09 3.40
N LYS A 97 20.80 -9.80 4.49
CA LYS A 97 19.76 -10.09 5.51
C LYS A 97 19.11 -8.83 6.09
N ALA A 98 19.80 -7.70 6.01
CA ALA A 98 19.46 -6.36 6.47
C ALA A 98 18.51 -5.58 5.55
N GLU A 99 18.30 -6.03 4.31
CA GLU A 99 17.38 -5.42 3.35
C GLU A 99 16.55 -6.51 2.69
N ARG A 100 15.22 -6.35 2.65
CA ARG A 100 14.36 -7.33 1.99
C ARG A 100 13.25 -6.65 1.23
N VAL A 101 12.81 -7.30 0.16
CA VAL A 101 11.58 -6.94 -0.55
C VAL A 101 10.71 -8.17 -0.63
N ALA A 102 9.42 -8.01 -0.37
CA ALA A 102 8.42 -9.05 -0.53
C ALA A 102 7.18 -8.49 -1.25
N ALA A 103 6.45 -9.36 -1.93
CA ALA A 103 5.13 -9.01 -2.44
C ALA A 103 4.06 -9.27 -1.37
N VAL A 104 3.04 -8.41 -1.33
CA VAL A 104 1.84 -8.59 -0.51
C VAL A 104 0.64 -8.51 -1.47
N PHE A 105 0.01 -9.66 -1.69
CA PHE A 105 -1.11 -9.79 -2.63
C PHE A 105 -2.42 -10.07 -1.89
N VAL A 106 -3.43 -9.25 -2.14
CA VAL A 106 -4.77 -9.42 -1.58
C VAL A 106 -5.66 -10.03 -2.65
N GLY A 107 -6.54 -10.95 -2.25
CA GLY A 107 -7.50 -11.59 -3.14
C GLY A 107 -8.30 -12.69 -2.46
N PRO A 108 -9.33 -13.24 -3.12
CA PRO A 108 -10.11 -14.34 -2.59
C PRO A 108 -9.24 -15.55 -2.23
N GLY A 109 -9.42 -16.10 -1.04
CA GLY A 109 -8.65 -17.24 -0.54
C GLY A 109 -7.21 -16.92 -0.09
N ARG A 110 -6.76 -15.67 -0.20
CA ARG A 110 -5.45 -15.22 0.28
C ARG A 110 -5.54 -14.66 1.71
N PRO A 111 -4.47 -14.74 2.51
CA PRO A 111 -4.37 -14.01 3.77
C PRO A 111 -4.55 -12.50 3.57
N SER A 112 -5.02 -11.78 4.60
CA SER A 112 -5.08 -10.32 4.58
C SER A 112 -3.70 -9.70 4.43
N ALA A 113 -3.64 -8.45 3.95
CA ALA A 113 -2.39 -7.70 3.84
C ALA A 113 -1.68 -7.60 5.20
N MET A 114 -2.45 -7.37 6.28
CA MET A 114 -1.91 -7.27 7.64
C MET A 114 -1.26 -8.58 8.10
N LYS A 115 -1.89 -9.73 7.82
CA LYS A 115 -1.31 -11.03 8.15
C LYS A 115 -0.01 -11.30 7.38
N GLN A 116 0.02 -10.97 6.09
CA GLN A 116 1.25 -11.10 5.29
C GLN A 116 2.36 -10.17 5.81
N LEU A 117 2.03 -8.93 6.19
CA LEU A 117 2.98 -8.01 6.81
C LEU A 117 3.56 -8.55 8.11
N GLN A 118 2.73 -9.19 8.95
CA GLN A 118 3.19 -9.85 10.17
C GLN A 118 4.18 -10.98 9.88
N GLU A 119 3.94 -11.76 8.83
CA GLU A 119 4.80 -12.90 8.44
C GLU A 119 6.16 -12.46 7.90
N VAL A 120 6.22 -11.34 7.18
CA VAL A 120 7.47 -10.80 6.62
C VAL A 120 8.23 -9.87 7.57
N TRP A 121 7.57 -9.34 8.60
CA TRP A 121 8.19 -8.41 9.55
C TRP A 121 9.44 -9.02 10.21
N PRO A 122 10.58 -8.32 10.17
CA PRO A 122 11.83 -8.86 10.68
C PRO A 122 11.94 -8.72 12.21
N GLY A 123 12.54 -9.73 12.83
CA GLY A 123 12.82 -9.72 14.27
C GLY A 123 11.63 -10.17 15.12
N ARG A 124 11.78 -10.07 16.45
CA ARG A 124 10.77 -10.49 17.43
C ARG A 124 9.96 -9.34 18.00
N SER A 125 10.48 -8.13 17.91
CA SER A 125 9.84 -6.92 18.40
C SER A 125 8.84 -6.43 17.35
N PRO A 126 7.55 -6.29 17.68
CA PRO A 126 6.58 -5.69 16.77
C PRO A 126 6.91 -4.23 16.48
N PRO A 127 6.30 -3.61 15.44
CA PRO A 127 6.40 -2.18 15.23
C PRO A 127 5.81 -1.40 16.43
N SER A 128 6.40 -0.25 16.74
CA SER A 128 5.89 0.73 17.71
C SER A 128 5.18 1.89 17.06
N ALA A 129 5.43 2.18 15.79
CA ALA A 129 4.73 3.22 15.06
C ALA A 129 4.24 2.73 13.70
N ALA A 130 3.12 3.30 13.26
CA ALA A 130 2.59 3.12 11.92
C ALA A 130 2.19 4.47 11.31
N TYR A 131 2.41 4.62 10.00
CA TYR A 131 1.96 5.78 9.24
C TYR A 131 1.21 5.29 8.01
N VAL A 132 -0.08 5.59 7.96
CA VAL A 132 -0.98 5.20 6.88
C VAL A 132 -1.15 6.37 5.94
N VAL A 133 -0.98 6.17 4.65
CA VAL A 133 -1.38 7.12 3.61
C VAL A 133 -2.42 6.43 2.76
N SER A 134 -3.63 6.99 2.68
CA SER A 134 -4.69 6.45 1.83
C SER A 134 -5.69 7.56 1.48
N PRO A 135 -6.15 7.66 0.22
CA PRO A 135 -7.24 8.56 -0.15
C PRO A 135 -8.61 8.07 0.32
N PHE A 136 -8.76 6.76 0.55
CA PHE A 136 -10.02 6.12 0.87
C PHE A 136 -9.92 5.24 2.10
N PHE A 137 -11.00 5.22 2.88
CA PHE A 137 -11.16 4.48 4.12
C PHE A 137 -12.55 3.84 4.13
N ASP A 138 -12.78 2.88 5.04
CA ASP A 138 -14.12 2.32 5.20
C ASP A 138 -15.15 3.41 5.56
N PRO A 139 -16.41 3.28 5.13
CA PRO A 139 -17.48 4.19 5.52
C PRO A 139 -17.61 4.32 7.06
N PRO A 140 -18.22 5.43 7.54
CA PRO A 140 -18.43 5.62 8.97
C PRO A 140 -19.21 4.46 9.59
N ALA A 141 -18.62 3.84 10.62
CA ALA A 141 -19.21 2.72 11.36
C ALA A 141 -18.70 2.74 12.81
N PRO A 142 -19.40 2.09 13.77
CA PRO A 142 -18.95 2.04 15.16
C PRO A 142 -17.58 1.40 15.37
N ARG A 143 -17.18 0.52 14.45
CA ARG A 143 -15.88 -0.17 14.44
C ARG A 143 -15.19 0.04 13.11
N ASN A 144 -13.87 0.09 13.12
CA ASN A 144 -13.06 0.23 11.92
C ASN A 144 -12.11 -0.97 11.80
N GLY A 145 -12.51 -1.98 11.02
CA GLY A 145 -11.76 -3.23 10.86
C GLY A 145 -10.30 -3.04 10.41
N PRO A 146 -10.02 -2.23 9.37
CA PRO A 146 -8.67 -1.85 8.97
C PRO A 146 -7.82 -1.29 10.12
N ALA A 147 -8.35 -0.31 10.86
CA ALA A 147 -7.63 0.32 11.96
C ALA A 147 -7.40 -0.63 13.14
N GLU A 148 -8.40 -1.44 13.50
CA GLU A 148 -8.27 -2.47 14.54
C GLU A 148 -7.21 -3.50 14.17
N SER A 149 -7.21 -3.99 12.92
CA SER A 149 -6.21 -4.96 12.44
C SER A 149 -4.79 -4.37 12.41
N LEU A 150 -4.63 -3.08 12.12
CA LEU A 150 -3.34 -2.40 12.23
C LEU A 150 -2.85 -2.32 13.68
N TRP A 151 -3.73 -1.99 14.63
CA TRP A 151 -3.38 -1.97 16.06
C TRP A 151 -2.99 -3.35 16.58
N GLU A 152 -3.53 -4.43 16.03
CA GLU A 152 -3.12 -5.80 16.36
C GLU A 152 -1.69 -6.15 15.91
N LEU A 153 -1.18 -5.49 14.86
CA LEU A 153 0.20 -5.63 14.41
C LEU A 153 1.20 -4.89 15.31
N LEU A 154 0.78 -3.78 15.90
CA LEU A 154 1.65 -2.97 16.74
C LEU A 154 1.95 -3.64 18.09
N ARG A 155 3.02 -3.18 18.74
CA ARG A 155 3.41 -3.69 20.05
C ARG A 155 2.28 -3.50 21.05
N ARG A 156 2.02 -4.54 21.85
CA ARG A 156 0.97 -4.56 22.89
C ARG A 156 1.41 -3.94 24.23
N LYS A 157 2.72 -3.76 24.42
CA LYS A 157 3.33 -3.18 25.62
C LYS A 157 4.21 -1.99 25.22
N GLY A 158 4.28 -0.99 26.09
CA GLY A 158 5.00 0.26 25.80
C GLY A 158 4.23 1.16 24.84
N GLU A 159 4.85 2.26 24.43
CA GLU A 159 4.18 3.33 23.70
C GLU A 159 3.86 2.94 22.25
N ALA A 160 2.73 3.29 21.67
CA ALA A 160 2.54 3.01 20.24
C ALA A 160 1.66 4.04 19.57
N THR A 161 2.00 4.39 18.33
CA THR A 161 1.33 5.48 17.62
C THR A 161 0.93 5.04 16.22
N VAL A 162 -0.30 5.37 15.84
CA VAL A 162 -0.75 5.30 14.44
C VAL A 162 -1.00 6.72 13.97
N THR A 163 -0.40 7.11 12.86
CA THR A 163 -0.67 8.41 12.20
C THR A 163 -1.34 8.18 10.87
N TYR A 164 -2.51 8.77 10.67
CA TYR A 164 -3.23 8.75 9.39
C TYR A 164 -2.92 10.03 8.61
N HIS A 165 -2.24 9.87 7.48
CA HIS A 165 -2.02 10.90 6.48
C HIS A 165 -3.23 10.97 5.56
N VAL A 166 -3.99 12.05 5.71
CA VAL A 166 -5.31 12.25 5.12
C VAL A 166 -5.33 13.55 4.33
N THR A 167 -6.31 13.69 3.45
CA THR A 167 -6.61 15.00 2.85
C THR A 167 -7.59 15.75 3.73
N ALA A 168 -7.57 17.08 3.66
CA ALA A 168 -8.50 17.93 4.37
C ALA A 168 -8.69 19.25 3.61
N GLU A 169 -9.91 19.77 3.64
CA GLU A 169 -10.27 21.06 3.05
C GLU A 169 -10.58 22.11 4.12
N GLU A 170 -10.29 23.36 3.79
CA GLU A 170 -10.63 24.50 4.64
C GLU A 170 -12.14 24.73 4.60
N THR A 171 -12.74 24.94 5.76
CA THR A 171 -14.16 25.26 5.85
C THR A 171 -14.40 26.76 5.74
N THR A 172 -15.66 27.18 5.79
CA THR A 172 -16.01 28.61 5.85
C THR A 172 -15.60 29.27 7.17
N GLU A 173 -15.27 28.49 8.20
CA GLU A 173 -14.73 28.98 9.46
C GLU A 173 -13.20 29.07 9.38
N ALA A 174 -12.65 30.21 9.78
CA ALA A 174 -11.20 30.41 9.76
C ALA A 174 -10.48 29.36 10.61
N ASP A 175 -9.38 28.82 10.08
CA ASP A 175 -8.51 27.82 10.72
C ASP A 175 -9.20 26.49 11.09
N ARG A 176 -10.33 26.18 10.44
CA ARG A 176 -11.05 24.92 10.59
C ARG A 176 -10.97 24.07 9.34
N LEU A 177 -10.89 22.75 9.55
CA LEU A 177 -10.68 21.76 8.51
C LEU A 177 -11.77 20.69 8.54
N LEU A 178 -12.28 20.34 7.37
CA LEU A 178 -13.04 19.12 7.14
C LEU A 178 -12.07 18.02 6.73
N VAL A 179 -11.96 16.97 7.55
CA VAL A 179 -11.00 15.89 7.34
C VAL A 179 -11.64 14.78 6.52
N HIS A 180 -10.97 14.36 5.45
CA HIS A 180 -11.45 13.32 4.54
C HIS A 180 -11.12 11.90 5.00
N ALA A 181 -11.58 11.55 6.19
CA ALA A 181 -11.45 10.22 6.78
C ALA A 181 -12.57 10.01 7.81
N PRO A 182 -12.86 8.76 8.23
CA PRO A 182 -13.89 8.51 9.22
C PRO A 182 -13.34 8.73 10.64
N GLU A 183 -14.15 9.35 11.50
CA GLU A 183 -13.81 9.52 12.92
C GLU A 183 -13.53 8.19 13.63
N SER A 184 -14.13 7.09 13.15
CA SER A 184 -13.98 5.75 13.70
C SER A 184 -12.53 5.23 13.71
N LEU A 185 -11.61 5.84 12.96
CA LEU A 185 -10.17 5.58 13.07
C LEU A 185 -9.65 5.87 14.49
N ARG A 186 -10.13 6.95 15.12
CA ARG A 186 -9.78 7.26 16.53
C ARG A 186 -10.33 6.20 17.48
N GLY A 187 -11.55 5.74 17.22
CA GLY A 187 -12.23 4.73 18.04
C GLY A 187 -11.52 3.37 18.08
N ALA A 188 -10.68 3.06 17.09
CA ALA A 188 -9.88 1.84 17.08
C ALA A 188 -8.66 1.87 18.03
N THR A 189 -8.34 3.03 18.61
CA THR A 189 -7.22 3.17 19.56
C THR A 189 -7.44 2.28 20.78
N PRO A 190 -6.49 1.39 21.14
CA PRO A 190 -6.63 0.56 22.32
C PRO A 190 -6.77 1.39 23.60
N GLY A 191 -7.65 0.98 24.51
CA GLY A 191 -7.90 1.67 25.79
C GLY A 191 -6.78 1.55 26.84
N ARG A 192 -5.52 1.55 26.43
CA ARG A 192 -4.34 1.47 27.31
C ARG A 192 -3.59 2.80 27.33
N HIS A 193 -2.89 3.08 28.43
CA HIS A 193 -2.08 4.28 28.53
C HIS A 193 -0.89 4.24 27.54
N ASN A 194 -0.48 5.41 27.06
CA ASN A 194 0.65 5.64 26.14
C ASN A 194 0.46 5.11 24.71
N VAL A 195 -0.78 5.02 24.21
CA VAL A 195 -1.01 4.85 22.77
C VAL A 195 -1.79 6.01 22.21
N ALA A 196 -1.56 6.34 20.95
CA ALA A 196 -2.20 7.48 20.30
C ALA A 196 -2.55 7.18 18.84
N THR A 197 -3.69 7.72 18.41
CA THR A 197 -4.03 7.87 17.00
C THR A 197 -3.94 9.35 16.64
N CYS A 198 -3.07 9.69 15.70
CA CYS A 198 -2.82 11.04 15.22
C CYS A 198 -3.27 11.19 13.76
N PHE A 199 -3.45 12.42 13.31
CA PHE A 199 -3.80 12.75 11.92
C PHE A 199 -2.83 13.78 11.39
N ALA A 200 -2.48 13.65 10.11
CA ALA A 200 -1.65 14.62 9.41
C ALA A 200 -2.26 14.92 8.03
N ARG A 201 -2.33 16.20 7.68
CA ARG A 201 -2.81 16.67 6.38
C ARG A 201 -1.72 16.55 5.33
N VAL A 202 -1.97 15.75 4.30
CA VAL A 202 -1.16 15.74 3.08
C VAL A 202 -1.56 16.94 2.24
N GLN A 203 -0.56 17.72 1.81
CA GLN A 203 -0.78 18.84 0.91
C GLN A 203 -1.05 18.34 -0.51
N GLU A 204 -2.18 18.72 -1.09
CA GLU A 204 -2.52 18.42 -2.49
C GLU A 204 -2.06 19.54 -3.44
N ASN A 205 -1.41 20.59 -2.96
CA ASN A 205 -0.83 21.65 -3.78
C ASN A 205 0.68 21.50 -3.86
N ASP A 206 1.23 21.46 -5.07
CA ASP A 206 2.68 21.47 -5.27
C ASP A 206 3.24 22.87 -5.00
N LEU A 207 4.07 22.98 -3.95
CA LEU A 207 4.82 24.20 -3.61
C LEU A 207 6.17 24.30 -4.35
N SER A 208 6.55 23.25 -5.10
CA SER A 208 7.86 23.12 -5.72
C SER A 208 7.91 23.67 -7.16
N GLY A 209 7.81 24.98 -7.31
CA GLY A 209 8.22 25.62 -8.55
C GLY A 209 7.60 26.97 -8.83
N LYS A 210 8.47 27.96 -9.05
CA LYS A 210 8.09 29.27 -9.57
C LYS A 210 7.16 29.12 -10.78
N GLU A 211 6.01 29.79 -10.71
CA GLU A 211 5.06 30.13 -11.79
C GLU A 211 3.72 29.39 -11.91
N ARG A 212 3.42 28.29 -11.19
CA ARG A 212 2.03 27.82 -11.06
C ARG A 212 1.86 26.80 -9.93
N LEU A 213 0.96 27.09 -8.99
CA LEU A 213 0.42 26.09 -8.07
C LEU A 213 -0.24 24.99 -8.90
N SER A 214 0.34 23.79 -8.97
CA SER A 214 -0.33 22.64 -9.56
C SER A 214 -0.98 21.81 -8.45
N PHE A 215 -2.30 21.71 -8.48
CA PHE A 215 -3.04 20.77 -7.64
C PHE A 215 -2.75 19.34 -8.11
N ARG A 216 -2.23 18.52 -7.19
CA ARG A 216 -1.93 17.11 -7.37
C ARG A 216 -2.72 16.31 -6.32
N PRO A 217 -3.88 15.74 -6.66
CA PRO A 217 -4.69 14.98 -5.72
C PRO A 217 -3.92 13.83 -5.10
N LEU A 218 -4.15 13.55 -3.81
CA LEU A 218 -3.63 12.36 -3.16
C LEU A 218 -4.30 11.13 -3.77
N HIS A 219 -3.49 10.21 -4.31
CA HIS A 219 -3.95 8.89 -4.70
C HIS A 219 -2.99 7.77 -4.27
N ALA A 220 -1.81 8.12 -3.76
CA ALA A 220 -0.86 7.17 -3.18
C ALA A 220 -1.48 6.40 -2.02
N LYS A 221 -1.12 5.12 -1.95
CA LYS A 221 -1.52 4.22 -0.88
C LYS A 221 -0.28 3.54 -0.32
N SER A 222 -0.04 3.74 0.97
CA SER A 222 1.13 3.16 1.63
C SER A 222 0.93 2.99 3.14
N LEU A 223 1.69 2.06 3.70
CA LEU A 223 1.78 1.81 5.14
C LEU A 223 3.26 1.72 5.52
N TRP A 224 3.69 2.66 6.35
CA TRP A 224 4.98 2.60 7.05
C TRP A 224 4.78 1.94 8.41
N LEU A 225 5.69 1.04 8.78
CA LEU A 225 5.78 0.40 10.08
C LEU A 225 7.21 0.55 10.58
N GLU A 226 7.41 0.88 11.85
CA GLU A 226 8.75 0.98 12.40
C GLU A 226 8.85 0.60 13.88
N ASN A 227 10.05 0.19 14.28
CA ASN A 227 10.52 0.18 15.65
C ASN A 227 12.00 0.58 15.68
N ASP A 228 12.62 0.52 16.86
CA ASP A 228 14.03 0.92 17.07
C ASP A 228 15.05 0.20 16.17
N ASN A 229 14.69 -0.91 15.51
CA ASN A 229 15.62 -1.75 14.75
C ASN A 229 15.33 -1.78 13.25
N TRP A 230 14.08 -1.60 12.86
CA TRP A 230 13.60 -1.85 11.50
C TRP A 230 12.53 -0.87 11.06
N VAL A 231 12.53 -0.60 9.77
CA VAL A 231 11.42 0.02 9.05
C VAL A 231 10.86 -0.96 8.02
N GLY A 232 9.57 -0.86 7.78
CA GLY A 232 8.87 -1.54 6.71
C GLY A 232 7.96 -0.58 5.98
N PHE A 233 8.12 -0.48 4.66
CA PHE A 233 7.32 0.41 3.82
C PHE A 233 6.57 -0.41 2.78
N MET A 234 5.27 -0.62 3.04
CA MET A 234 4.36 -1.23 2.09
C MET A 234 3.75 -0.14 1.19
N LEU A 235 3.76 -0.37 -0.12
CA LEU A 235 3.17 0.51 -1.12
C LEU A 235 2.51 -0.31 -2.22
N GLY A 236 1.46 0.22 -2.84
CA GLY A 236 0.78 -0.48 -3.93
C GLY A 236 -0.66 -0.02 -4.11
N SER A 237 -1.51 -0.94 -4.56
CA SER A 237 -2.88 -0.61 -4.97
C SER A 237 -3.92 -0.68 -3.85
N SER A 238 -3.57 -1.23 -2.68
CA SER A 238 -4.50 -1.40 -1.55
C SER A 238 -4.86 -0.08 -0.87
N ASN A 239 -6.11 0.35 -0.97
CA ASN A 239 -6.65 1.36 -0.06
C ASN A 239 -6.71 0.82 1.38
N PHE A 240 -6.77 1.72 2.36
CA PHE A 240 -6.97 1.37 3.77
C PHE A 240 -8.45 1.07 4.08
N THR A 241 -9.01 0.11 3.34
CA THR A 241 -10.39 -0.35 3.41
C THR A 241 -10.45 -1.85 3.70
N THR A 242 -11.57 -2.34 4.20
CA THR A 242 -11.84 -3.77 4.41
C THR A 242 -11.61 -4.60 3.14
N PRO A 243 -12.15 -4.25 1.95
CA PRO A 243 -11.85 -4.98 0.71
C PRO A 243 -10.41 -4.80 0.24
N GLY A 244 -9.81 -3.61 0.38
CA GLY A 244 -8.45 -3.31 -0.05
C GLY A 244 -7.36 -4.04 0.74
N LEU A 245 -7.62 -4.32 2.03
CA LEU A 245 -6.70 -5.06 2.91
C LEU A 245 -7.02 -6.55 3.04
N GLY A 246 -8.13 -7.00 2.46
CA GLY A 246 -8.53 -8.40 2.48
C GLY A 246 -9.10 -8.87 3.81
N LEU A 247 -9.80 -8.00 4.53
CA LEU A 247 -10.42 -8.32 5.83
C LEU A 247 -11.87 -8.81 5.69
N GLY A 248 -12.49 -8.56 4.54
CA GLY A 248 -13.89 -8.91 4.26
C GLY A 248 -14.07 -10.24 3.51
N ARG A 249 -15.33 -10.62 3.27
CA ARG A 249 -15.70 -11.82 2.50
C ARG A 249 -15.44 -11.69 1.00
N SER A 250 -15.46 -10.46 0.50
CA SER A 250 -15.28 -10.11 -0.91
C SER A 250 -14.07 -9.18 -1.06
N PRO A 251 -12.84 -9.68 -0.89
CA PRO A 251 -11.64 -8.87 -0.99
C PRO A 251 -11.37 -8.45 -2.44
N ASN A 252 -10.77 -7.28 -2.63
CA ASN A 252 -10.25 -6.88 -3.92
C ASN A 252 -9.06 -7.76 -4.33
N LEU A 253 -8.79 -7.84 -5.63
CA LEU A 253 -7.48 -8.26 -6.12
C LEU A 253 -6.54 -7.07 -6.07
N GLU A 254 -5.63 -7.03 -5.11
CA GLU A 254 -4.66 -5.94 -4.90
C GLU A 254 -3.23 -6.45 -4.92
N ALA A 255 -2.30 -5.57 -5.30
CA ALA A 255 -0.89 -5.86 -5.36
C ALA A 255 -0.08 -4.77 -4.68
N ASN A 256 0.82 -5.20 -3.79
CA ASN A 256 1.68 -4.32 -3.03
C ASN A 256 3.10 -4.90 -2.96
N LEU A 257 4.08 -4.03 -2.77
CA LEU A 257 5.44 -4.39 -2.37
C LEU A 257 5.68 -3.88 -0.97
N VAL A 258 6.41 -4.64 -0.17
CA VAL A 258 6.96 -4.19 1.11
C VAL A 258 8.48 -4.22 1.07
N TYR A 259 9.08 -3.07 1.35
CA TYR A 259 10.52 -2.90 1.51
C TYR A 259 10.83 -2.89 3.00
N LEU A 260 11.83 -3.67 3.42
CA LEU A 260 12.29 -3.78 4.80
C LEU A 260 13.75 -3.37 4.88
N ALA A 261 14.10 -2.50 5.83
CA ALA A 261 15.47 -2.05 6.06
C ALA A 261 15.78 -1.94 7.55
N SER A 262 17.03 -2.22 7.92
CA SER A 262 17.49 -2.18 9.31
C SER A 262 18.23 -0.88 9.58
N TYR A 263 17.80 -0.13 10.61
CA TYR A 263 18.47 1.10 11.04
C TYR A 263 19.98 0.89 11.29
N ALA A 264 20.35 -0.24 11.88
CA ALA A 264 21.74 -0.51 12.26
C ALA A 264 22.63 -1.00 11.11
N GLN A 265 22.05 -1.62 10.08
CA GLN A 265 22.82 -2.32 9.04
C GLN A 265 22.72 -1.68 7.66
N THR A 266 21.63 -0.98 7.36
CA THR A 266 21.35 -0.35 6.05
C THR A 266 20.69 1.03 6.23
N PRO A 267 21.30 1.96 6.99
CA PRO A 267 20.71 3.28 7.25
C PRO A 267 20.43 4.07 5.96
N GLU A 268 21.28 3.95 4.94
CA GLU A 268 21.07 4.58 3.64
C GLU A 268 19.81 4.09 2.92
N ARG A 269 19.39 2.84 3.19
CA ARG A 269 18.12 2.31 2.68
C ARG A 269 16.95 2.87 3.47
N VAL A 270 17.09 3.05 4.77
CA VAL A 270 16.06 3.70 5.59
C VAL A 270 15.84 5.12 5.09
N ASP A 271 16.90 5.90 4.88
CA ASP A 271 16.83 7.27 4.37
C ASP A 271 16.16 7.32 2.98
N ALA A 272 16.49 6.37 2.10
CA ALA A 272 15.88 6.27 0.77
C ALA A 272 14.37 5.94 0.85
N LEU A 273 13.96 5.08 1.78
CA LEU A 273 12.56 4.75 1.99
C LEU A 273 11.78 5.92 2.61
N ASP A 274 12.35 6.62 3.59
CA ASP A 274 11.70 7.80 4.19
C ASP A 274 11.58 8.96 3.20
N SER A 275 12.58 9.13 2.32
CA SER A 275 12.52 10.10 1.21
C SER A 275 11.41 9.79 0.19
N ALA A 276 11.01 8.52 0.07
CA ALA A 276 9.92 8.10 -0.81
C ALA A 276 8.54 8.16 -0.14
N ARG A 277 8.49 8.40 1.18
CA ARG A 277 7.25 8.50 1.94
C ARG A 277 6.59 9.86 1.70
N LEU A 278 5.26 9.87 1.65
CA LEU A 278 4.50 11.11 1.72
C LEU A 278 4.36 11.55 3.17
N HIS A 279 4.83 12.76 3.45
CA HIS A 279 4.74 13.39 4.76
C HIS A 279 3.59 14.38 4.78
N GLY A 280 2.86 14.42 5.88
CA GLY A 280 1.82 15.42 6.12
C GLY A 280 2.18 16.34 7.28
N GLN A 281 1.43 17.44 7.38
CA GLN A 281 1.47 18.34 8.53
C GLN A 281 0.51 17.83 9.60
N GLU A 282 0.98 17.61 10.83
CA GLU A 282 0.13 17.17 11.93
C GLU A 282 -1.07 18.11 12.13
N LEU A 283 -2.23 17.51 12.37
CA LEU A 283 -3.47 18.20 12.65
C LEU A 283 -3.70 18.28 14.15
N GLU A 284 -3.93 19.49 14.65
CA GLU A 284 -4.35 19.68 16.03
C GLU A 284 -5.86 19.40 16.15
N ASP A 285 -6.30 18.81 17.27
CA ASP A 285 -7.72 18.53 17.51
C ASP A 285 -8.58 19.81 17.45
N GLY A 286 -7.99 20.97 17.78
CA GLY A 286 -8.63 22.27 17.67
C GLY A 286 -8.84 22.76 16.23
N GLN A 287 -8.22 22.13 15.22
CA GLN A 287 -8.39 22.49 13.81
C GLN A 287 -9.50 21.68 13.14
N VAL A 288 -9.84 20.49 13.64
CA VAL A 288 -10.82 19.61 13.00
C VAL A 288 -12.24 20.08 13.33
N GLN A 289 -13.02 20.38 12.30
CA GLN A 289 -14.45 20.71 12.42
C GLN A 289 -15.35 19.50 12.17
N GLY A 290 -14.94 18.60 11.28
CA GLY A 290 -15.75 17.44 10.91
C GLY A 290 -14.97 16.37 10.17
N TRP A 291 -15.65 15.25 9.93
CA TRP A 291 -15.11 14.03 9.32
C TRP A 291 -16.03 13.60 8.19
N GLU A 292 -15.50 13.56 6.96
CA GLU A 292 -16.26 13.15 5.77
C GLU A 292 -15.38 12.30 4.85
N PRO A 293 -15.42 10.96 4.95
CA PRO A 293 -14.64 10.08 4.10
C PRO A 293 -14.97 10.31 2.62
N ARG A 294 -13.95 10.32 1.76
CA ARG A 294 -14.16 10.28 0.30
C ARG A 294 -14.83 8.96 -0.09
N VAL A 295 -15.77 9.03 -1.02
CA VAL A 295 -16.37 7.85 -1.64
C VAL A 295 -15.47 7.39 -2.78
N ASP A 296 -15.07 6.13 -2.75
CA ASP A 296 -14.38 5.51 -3.90
C ASP A 296 -15.42 5.00 -4.89
N GLU A 297 -15.71 5.80 -5.92
CA GLU A 297 -16.65 5.45 -7.00
C GLU A 297 -16.24 4.19 -7.77
N THR A 298 -14.97 3.74 -7.65
CA THR A 298 -14.48 2.50 -8.28
C THR A 298 -14.63 1.26 -7.40
N GLN A 299 -14.97 1.43 -6.11
CA GLN A 299 -15.22 0.36 -5.14
C GLN A 299 -16.71 0.22 -4.74
N SER A 300 -17.64 0.92 -5.41
CA SER A 300 -19.08 0.70 -5.18
C SER A 300 -19.42 -0.78 -5.39
N ASP A 301 -20.01 -1.41 -4.37
CA ASP A 301 -20.52 -2.79 -4.46
C ASP A 301 -21.36 -2.90 -5.75
N PRO A 302 -21.07 -3.87 -6.65
CA PRO A 302 -22.07 -4.24 -7.63
C PRO A 302 -23.29 -4.66 -6.82
N GLU A 303 -24.46 -4.11 -7.17
CA GLU A 303 -25.75 -4.47 -6.60
C GLU A 303 -25.79 -5.98 -6.31
N GLY A 304 -26.32 -6.34 -5.13
CA GLY A 304 -26.35 -7.71 -4.64
C GLY A 304 -26.82 -8.73 -5.69
N PRO A 305 -26.55 -10.03 -5.48
CA PRO A 305 -26.79 -11.05 -6.51
C PRO A 305 -28.21 -10.94 -7.07
N PRO A 306 -28.40 -11.11 -8.39
CA PRO A 306 -29.71 -11.04 -9.00
C PRO A 306 -30.65 -11.96 -8.21
N GLN A 307 -31.75 -11.39 -7.73
CA GLN A 307 -32.80 -12.18 -7.11
C GLN A 307 -33.26 -13.20 -8.15
N LEU A 308 -33.06 -14.48 -7.83
CA LEU A 308 -33.58 -15.62 -8.57
C LEU A 308 -35.11 -15.62 -8.55
#